data_AF-A0A6N8A4A0-F1
#
_entry.id   AF-A0A6N8A4A0-F1
#
_cell.length_a   1.000
_cell.length_b   1.000
_cell.length_c   1.000
_cell.angle_alpha   90.00
_cell.angle_beta   90.00
_cell.angle_gamma   90.00
#
_symmetry.space_group_name_H-M   'P 1'
#
loop_
_entity.id
_entity.type
_entity.pdbx_description
1 polymer ?
#
loop_
_entity_poly.entity_id
_entity_poly.type
_entity_poly.pdbx_seq_one_letter_code
_entity_poly.pdbx_strand_id
1 'polypeptide(L)'
;MAAKLLLCDCAGTQALNSELISSTCGLECSKVHTALCTREIGAAAEFLQQEDGIVVACQQEASVFSELADELGVNQPGFVDLRDRAGWSEEGQDASPKIAALAAEAMLPQP
;
A
#
# COMPACT_ATOMS: atom_id res chain seq x y z
N MET A 1 -2.90 14.08 10.44
CA MET A 1 -2.26 14.01 9.11
C MET A 1 -2.91 12.85 8.39
N ALA A 2 -3.29 13.02 7.12
CA ALA A 2 -3.90 11.94 6.36
C ALA A 2 -2.80 10.92 6.05
N ALA A 3 -3.03 9.66 6.41
CA ALA A 3 -2.12 8.59 6.06
C ALA A 3 -2.10 8.40 4.54
N LYS A 4 -0.95 7.97 4.00
CA LYS A 4 -0.79 7.73 2.57
C LYS A 4 -0.66 6.26 2.27
N LEU A 5 -1.40 5.80 1.27
CA LEU A 5 -1.38 4.42 0.82
C LEU A 5 -0.46 4.25 -0.39
N LEU A 6 0.60 3.47 -0.23
CA LEU A 6 1.50 3.10 -1.32
C LEU A 6 0.94 1.89 -2.07
N LEU A 7 0.62 2.08 -3.35
CA LEU A 7 0.04 1.06 -4.22
C LEU A 7 1.09 0.39 -5.10
N CYS A 8 1.04 -0.95 -5.22
CA CYS A 8 1.90 -1.73 -6.11
C CYS A 8 1.07 -2.77 -6.87
N ASP A 9 1.27 -2.93 -8.18
CA ASP A 9 0.60 -3.95 -9.01
C ASP A 9 1.25 -5.35 -8.96
N CYS A 10 2.30 -5.51 -8.14
CA CYS A 10 3.06 -6.76 -8.00
C CYS A 10 3.50 -7.33 -9.37
N ALA A 11 4.24 -6.55 -10.14
CA ALA A 11 4.74 -6.85 -11.48
C ALA A 11 3.64 -7.07 -12.53
N GLY A 12 2.53 -6.34 -12.40
CA GLY A 12 1.37 -6.39 -13.29
C GLY A 12 0.45 -7.58 -13.04
N THR A 13 0.57 -8.26 -11.90
CA THR A 13 -0.25 -9.43 -11.56
C THR A 13 -1.61 -9.05 -10.97
N GLN A 14 -1.84 -7.78 -10.65
CA GLN A 14 -3.13 -7.24 -10.24
C GLN A 14 -3.42 -5.90 -10.91
N ALA A 15 -4.70 -5.62 -11.19
CA ALA A 15 -5.14 -4.35 -11.72
C ALA A 15 -5.58 -3.44 -10.56
N LEU A 16 -4.94 -2.28 -10.41
CA LEU A 16 -5.29 -1.28 -9.40
C LEU A 16 -5.66 0.03 -10.08
N ASN A 17 -6.72 0.68 -9.58
CA ASN A 17 -7.11 2.02 -10.01
C ASN A 17 -6.93 3.00 -8.85
N SER A 18 -5.79 3.70 -8.83
CA SER A 18 -5.44 4.62 -7.74
C SER A 18 -6.46 5.75 -7.56
N GLU A 19 -7.04 6.27 -8.65
CA GLU A 19 -8.02 7.36 -8.58
C GLU A 19 -9.33 6.91 -7.92
N LEU A 20 -9.84 5.74 -8.31
CA LEU A 20 -11.06 5.18 -7.75
C LEU A 20 -10.89 4.78 -6.28
N ILE A 21 -9.74 4.19 -5.94
CA ILE A 21 -9.42 3.83 -4.55
C ILE A 21 -9.31 5.08 -3.69
N SER A 22 -8.51 6.07 -4.09
CA SER A 22 -8.30 7.31 -3.33
C SER A 22 -9.59 8.09 -3.10
N SER A 23 -10.51 8.08 -4.08
CA SER A 23 -11.81 8.75 -3.97
C SER A 23 -12.74 8.17 -2.91
N THR A 24 -12.48 6.95 -2.42
CA THR A 24 -13.42 6.21 -1.57
C THR A 24 -12.81 5.71 -0.26
N CYS A 25 -11.48 5.52 -0.17
CA CYS A 25 -10.82 4.98 1.02
C CYS A 25 -10.49 6.03 2.10
N GLY A 26 -10.64 7.33 1.80
CA GLY A 26 -10.29 8.41 2.73
C GLY A 26 -8.78 8.60 2.94
N LEU A 27 -7.96 8.02 2.07
CA LEU A 27 -6.50 8.14 2.06
C LEU A 27 -6.03 8.73 0.75
N GLU A 28 -4.92 9.46 0.81
CA GLU A 28 -4.19 9.80 -0.41
C GLU A 28 -3.48 8.54 -0.90
N CYS A 29 -3.69 8.17 -2.17
CA CYS A 29 -2.97 7.05 -2.78
C CYS A 29 -1.78 7.58 -3.58
N SER A 30 -0.67 6.84 -3.54
CA SER A 30 0.40 7.03 -4.52
C SER A 30 -0.10 6.69 -5.93
N LYS A 31 0.71 7.02 -6.94
CA LYS A 31 0.61 6.32 -8.22
C LYS A 31 0.74 4.81 -8.00
N VAL A 32 0.22 4.00 -8.92
CA VAL A 32 0.46 2.55 -8.89
C VAL A 32 1.89 2.29 -9.35
N HIS A 33 2.70 1.71 -8.45
CA HIS A 33 4.04 1.21 -8.75
C HIS A 33 4.00 -0.23 -9.24
N THR A 34 5.09 -0.71 -9.83
CA THR A 34 5.14 -2.06 -10.39
C THR A 34 5.92 -3.05 -9.52
N ALA A 35 6.95 -2.61 -8.81
CA ALA A 35 7.86 -3.49 -8.08
C ALA A 35 8.49 -2.80 -6.86
N LEU A 36 7.66 -2.27 -5.95
CA LEU A 36 8.11 -1.51 -4.77
C LEU A 36 9.07 -2.28 -3.88
N CYS A 37 8.87 -3.57 -3.65
CA CYS A 37 9.74 -4.37 -2.78
C CYS A 37 11.09 -4.75 -3.42
N THR A 38 11.29 -4.47 -4.71
CA THR A 38 12.50 -4.86 -5.44
C THR A 38 13.07 -3.69 -6.25
N ARG A 39 12.72 -3.59 -7.53
CA ARG A 39 13.33 -2.63 -8.48
C ARG A 39 13.03 -1.18 -8.13
N GLU A 40 11.95 -0.92 -7.40
CA GLU A 40 11.51 0.42 -7.01
C GLU A 40 11.66 0.68 -5.49
N ILE A 41 12.49 -0.09 -4.79
CA ILE A 41 12.69 0.05 -3.34
C ILE A 41 13.18 1.45 -2.95
N GLY A 42 13.93 2.12 -3.83
CA GLY A 42 14.32 3.52 -3.63
C GLY A 42 13.13 4.48 -3.53
N ALA A 43 12.06 4.26 -4.29
CA ALA A 43 10.85 5.07 -4.19
C ALA A 43 10.12 4.82 -2.87
N ALA A 44 10.09 3.57 -2.38
CA ALA A 44 9.57 3.27 -1.04
C ALA A 44 10.38 4.01 0.04
N ALA A 45 11.71 4.03 -0.06
CA ALA A 45 12.57 4.75 0.85
C ALA A 45 12.26 6.25 0.88
N GLU A 46 12.09 6.87 -0.29
CA GLU A 46 11.72 8.29 -0.40
C GLU A 46 10.40 8.59 0.33
N PHE A 47 9.36 7.78 0.11
CA PHE A 47 8.08 7.94 0.81
C PHE A 47 8.22 7.80 2.32
N LEU A 48 8.94 6.78 2.80
CA LEU A 48 9.14 6.54 4.23
C LEU A 48 9.92 7.67 4.92
N GLN A 49 10.79 8.37 4.20
CA GLN A 49 11.55 9.51 4.75
C GLN A 49 10.79 10.83 4.71
N GLN A 50 9.87 11.02 3.75
CA GLN A 50 9.21 12.29 3.51
C GLN A 50 7.86 12.42 4.23
N GLU A 51 7.18 11.31 4.50
CA GLU A 51 5.81 11.32 5.00
C GLU A 51 5.67 10.44 6.25
N ASP A 52 5.02 10.96 7.28
CA ASP A 52 4.59 10.17 8.43
C ASP A 52 3.27 9.46 8.14
N GLY A 53 3.09 8.27 8.70
CA GLY A 53 1.85 7.51 8.52
C GLY A 53 1.71 6.87 7.13
N ILE A 54 2.83 6.40 6.57
CA ILE A 54 2.83 5.58 5.36
C ILE A 54 2.19 4.22 5.64
N VAL A 55 1.37 3.76 4.70
CA VAL A 55 0.73 2.45 4.69
C VAL A 55 1.09 1.76 3.39
N VAL A 56 1.71 0.59 3.47
CA VAL A 56 2.07 -0.18 2.29
C VAL A 56 0.98 -1.19 1.97
N ALA A 57 0.49 -1.17 0.73
CA ALA A 57 -0.53 -2.09 0.22
C ALA A 57 -0.03 -3.53 -0.02
N CYS A 58 0.96 -3.99 0.75
CA CYS A 58 1.56 -5.32 0.63
C CYS A 58 1.90 -5.85 2.02
N GLN A 59 1.15 -6.87 2.47
CA GLN A 59 1.45 -7.56 3.73
C GLN A 59 2.54 -8.63 3.57
N GLN A 60 2.65 -9.29 2.41
CA GLN A 60 3.62 -10.36 2.18
C GLN A 60 5.06 -9.86 2.35
N GLU A 61 5.34 -8.66 1.85
CA GLU A 61 6.68 -8.07 1.85
C GLU A 61 6.89 -7.12 3.04
N ALA A 62 6.08 -7.25 4.10
CA ALA A 62 6.16 -6.36 5.26
C ALA A 62 7.55 -6.34 5.89
N SER A 63 8.23 -7.48 5.97
CA SER A 63 9.62 -7.57 6.46
C SER A 63 10.57 -6.68 5.67
N VAL A 64 10.49 -6.68 4.35
CA VAL A 64 11.38 -5.86 3.48
C VAL A 64 11.22 -4.38 3.77
N PHE A 65 9.97 -3.89 3.90
CA PHE A 65 9.71 -2.48 4.17
C PHE A 65 10.00 -2.09 5.63
N SER A 66 9.82 -3.00 6.58
CA SER A 66 10.18 -2.79 7.97
C SER A 66 11.71 -2.71 8.15
N GLU A 67 12.45 -3.62 7.53
CA GLU A 67 13.92 -3.59 7.50
C GLU A 67 14.42 -2.28 6.86
N LEU A 68 13.81 -1.88 5.74
CA LEU A 68 14.11 -0.59 5.11
C LEU A 68 13.85 0.59 6.06
N ALA A 69 12.72 0.61 6.78
CA ALA A 69 12.41 1.67 7.74
C ALA A 69 13.43 1.73 8.88
N ASP A 70 13.86 0.57 9.39
CA ASP A 70 14.92 0.47 10.41
C ASP A 70 16.26 0.97 9.88
N GLU A 71 16.65 0.60 8.66
CA GLU A 71 17.90 1.08 8.02
C GLU A 71 17.90 2.60 7.81
N LEU A 72 16.74 3.19 7.48
CA LEU A 72 16.58 4.62 7.31
C LEU A 72 16.41 5.39 8.64
N GLY A 73 16.19 4.67 9.74
CA GLY A 73 15.94 5.27 11.05
C GLY A 73 14.62 6.05 11.14
N VAL A 74 13.59 5.61 10.41
CA VAL A 74 12.26 6.26 10.35
C VAL A 74 11.20 5.42 11.05
N ASN A 75 9.99 5.97 11.18
CA ASN A 75 8.86 5.25 11.77
C ASN A 75 8.46 4.04 10.91
N GLN A 76 8.06 2.95 11.58
CA GLN A 76 7.56 1.75 10.91
C GLN A 76 6.26 2.07 10.14
N PRO A 77 6.14 1.67 8.87
CA PRO A 77 4.90 1.86 8.13
C PRO A 77 3.81 0.91 8.61
N GLY A 78 2.56 1.28 8.34
CA GLY A 78 1.43 0.35 8.40
C GLY A 78 1.40 -0.57 7.18
N PHE A 79 0.65 -1.66 7.28
CA PHE A 79 0.52 -2.63 6.19
C PHE A 79 -0.94 -3.03 5.99
N VAL A 80 -1.31 -3.26 4.74
CA VAL A 80 -2.62 -3.81 4.36
C VAL A 80 -2.46 -4.79 3.21
N ASP A 81 -3.06 -5.97 3.38
CA ASP A 81 -3.07 -6.99 2.34
C ASP A 81 -4.17 -6.70 1.30
N LEU A 82 -3.84 -5.96 0.25
CA LEU A 82 -4.76 -5.73 -0.87
C LEU A 82 -4.64 -6.83 -1.94
N ARG A 83 -3.46 -7.41 -2.09
CA ARG A 83 -3.19 -8.37 -3.15
C ARG A 83 -3.94 -9.67 -2.95
N ASP A 84 -3.72 -10.35 -1.82
CA ASP A 84 -4.30 -11.66 -1.58
C ASP A 84 -5.78 -11.55 -1.16
N ARG A 85 -6.18 -10.46 -0.50
CA ARG A 85 -7.59 -10.23 -0.10
C ARG A 85 -8.48 -9.69 -1.23
N ALA A 86 -7.93 -9.11 -2.29
CA ALA A 86 -8.73 -8.50 -3.36
C ALA A 86 -8.11 -8.64 -4.76
N GLY A 87 -6.89 -8.16 -5.00
CA GLY A 87 -6.33 -8.05 -6.35
C GLY A 87 -6.14 -9.36 -7.10
N TRP A 88 -5.88 -10.48 -6.41
CA TRP A 88 -5.77 -11.83 -6.98
C TRP A 88 -7.07 -12.65 -6.92
N SER A 89 -8.20 -12.02 -6.63
CA SER A 89 -9.51 -12.69 -6.71
C SER A 89 -10.03 -12.75 -8.15
N GLU A 90 -11.02 -13.62 -8.41
CA GLU A 90 -11.72 -13.68 -9.71
C GLU A 90 -12.35 -12.31 -10.09
N GLU A 91 -12.74 -11.54 -9.09
CA GLU A 91 -13.34 -10.20 -9.22
C GLU A 91 -12.30 -9.08 -9.15
N GLY A 92 -10.99 -9.40 -9.19
CA GLY A 92 -9.90 -8.45 -8.95
C GLY A 92 -9.94 -7.18 -9.79
N GLN A 93 -10.40 -7.27 -11.05
CA GLN A 93 -10.56 -6.13 -11.95
C GLN A 93 -11.63 -5.12 -11.47
N ASP A 94 -12.66 -5.60 -10.78
CA ASP A 94 -13.77 -4.81 -10.25
C ASP A 94 -13.67 -4.61 -8.73
N ALA A 95 -12.60 -5.09 -8.10
CA ALA A 95 -12.43 -5.12 -6.65
C ALA A 95 -12.07 -3.76 -6.02
N SER A 96 -12.10 -2.66 -6.78
CA SER A 96 -11.74 -1.32 -6.28
C SER A 96 -12.54 -0.89 -5.02
N PRO A 97 -13.86 -1.11 -4.93
CA PRO A 97 -14.62 -0.81 -3.71
C PRO A 97 -14.18 -1.64 -2.51
N LYS A 98 -13.84 -2.92 -2.73
CA LYS A 98 -13.31 -3.81 -1.69
C LYS A 98 -11.93 -3.33 -1.25
N ILE A 99 -11.05 -3.01 -2.18
CA ILE A 99 -9.71 -2.48 -1.91
C ILE A 99 -9.79 -1.20 -1.08
N ALA A 100 -10.68 -0.28 -1.44
CA ALA A 100 -10.89 0.95 -0.68
C ALA A 100 -11.37 0.69 0.75
N ALA A 101 -12.30 -0.25 0.93
CA ALA A 101 -12.77 -0.65 2.26
C ALA A 101 -11.64 -1.28 3.11
N LEU A 102 -10.81 -2.13 2.52
CA LEU A 102 -9.65 -2.74 3.17
C LEU A 102 -8.62 -1.69 3.59
N ALA A 103 -8.34 -0.73 2.72
CA ALA A 103 -7.43 0.37 3.02
C ALA A 103 -7.96 1.26 4.16
N ALA A 104 -9.27 1.54 4.18
CA ALA A 104 -9.90 2.28 5.27
C ALA A 104 -9.89 1.48 6.60
N GLU A 105 -10.14 0.17 6.55
CA GLU A 105 -10.06 -0.74 7.71
C GLU A 105 -8.68 -0.71 8.36
N ALA A 106 -7.62 -0.68 7.55
CA ALA A 106 -6.24 -0.64 8.06
C ALA A 106 -5.94 0.60 8.92
N MET A 107 -6.73 1.67 8.76
CA MET A 107 -6.58 2.93 9.51
C MET A 107 -7.33 2.96 10.83
N LEU A 108 -8.17 1.95 11.08
CA LEU A 108 -8.89 1.85 12.33
C LEU A 108 -7.96 1.27 13.41
N PRO A 109 -8.07 1.77 14.66
CA PRO A 109 -7.33 1.20 15.78
C PRO A 109 -7.68 -0.30 15.89
N GLN A 110 -6.64 -1.13 15.86
CA GLN A 110 -6.80 -2.56 16.06
C GLN A 110 -7.13 -2.84 17.54
N PRO A 111 -8.06 -3.76 17.84
CA PRO A 111 -8.46 -4.09 19.21
C PRO A 111 -7.36 -4.81 20.01
#